data_AF-A0A832X186-F1
#
_entry.id   AF-A0A832X186-F1
#
_cell.length_a   1.000
_cell.length_b   1.000
_cell.length_c   1.000
_cell.angle_alpha   90.00
_cell.angle_beta   90.00
_cell.angle_gamma   90.00
#
_symmetry.space_group_name_H-M   'P 1'
#
loop_
_entity.id
_entity.type
_entity.pdbx_description
1 polymer ?
#
loop_
_entity_poly.entity_id
_entity_poly.type
_entity_poly.pdbx_seq_one_letter_code
_entity_poly.pdbx_strand_id
1 'polypeptide(L)'
;DKQQAWNDLHRLINDENSRVRSQTASALGSVFSQVPDKQQAWNDLLRMTNDKLSSVSTSSNHSLGRISIFKASQAETDEDYKKEFEKAIEFFETAAQESYKWNNPVRFCLPFYRSFHTIVFKKQEAKEEVNKYLEEAKDAIEGSESKKQLFEAVQNLAEALKEVQNLEKLDLEAKKGELNFYRKYCDHAAELMKCTDEKAPFATEVLRKGLPILDRNLKELLEEIQKKAKIACKESKGTATEAIVCEINKEIQNAINDDQKQYIEILENILSILKIKLPSIPENKFILSKIQAVDNKVISPEKYQDLPLIISIMPTMKVVSEQELDQKLDEKLQKFDRIFDEIICVKDKLNCISFDISKIKLNSADVISDLETMKEELEKLSKIEGLNTLSIEKLDSFQAEKINGFNNNILGRLDEIQILIHELSKDNNEIYEEYSRRLDEIKQSKLDTLLQRYSAVISLIGFVISGISIAH
;
A
#
# COMPACT_ATOMS: atom_id res chain seq x y z
N ASP A 1 -14.73 23.57 -54.09
CA ASP A 1 -15.08 22.29 -53.44
C ASP A 1 -15.38 22.42 -51.95
N LYS A 2 -14.43 22.81 -51.08
CA LYS A 2 -14.66 22.90 -49.62
C LYS A 2 -15.81 23.83 -49.19
N GLN A 3 -15.90 25.02 -49.78
CA GLN A 3 -17.00 25.96 -49.50
C GLN A 3 -18.36 25.39 -49.90
N GLN A 4 -18.42 24.68 -51.03
CA GLN A 4 -19.65 24.05 -51.51
C GLN A 4 -20.10 22.94 -50.56
N ALA A 5 -19.19 22.04 -50.16
CA ALA A 5 -19.48 20.99 -49.19
C ALA A 5 -19.92 21.56 -47.83
N TRP A 6 -19.32 22.66 -47.39
CA TRP A 6 -19.78 23.39 -46.19
C TRP A 6 -21.21 23.93 -46.34
N ASN A 7 -21.51 24.62 -47.45
CA ASN A 7 -22.85 25.14 -47.71
C ASN A 7 -23.91 24.02 -47.74
N ASP A 8 -23.56 22.87 -48.32
CA ASP A 8 -24.44 21.70 -48.35
C ASP A 8 -24.67 21.13 -46.95
N LEU A 9 -23.62 20.94 -46.14
CA LEU A 9 -23.76 20.51 -44.74
C LEU A 9 -24.58 21.52 -43.93
N HIS A 10 -24.34 22.82 -44.08
CA HIS A 10 -25.07 23.88 -43.40
C HIS A 10 -26.57 23.88 -43.75
N ARG A 11 -26.94 23.52 -44.98
CA ARG A 11 -28.36 23.34 -45.33
C ARG A 11 -28.96 22.11 -44.65
N LEU A 12 -28.23 20.99 -44.63
CA LEU A 12 -28.73 19.69 -44.15
C LEU A 12 -28.96 19.64 -42.63
N ILE A 13 -28.44 20.59 -41.86
CA ILE A 13 -28.74 20.68 -40.42
C ILE A 13 -30.22 20.93 -40.13
N ASN A 14 -30.97 21.47 -41.10
CA ASN A 14 -32.41 21.73 -40.98
C ASN A 14 -33.25 20.76 -41.83
N ASP A 15 -32.66 19.65 -42.29
CA ASP A 15 -33.38 18.64 -43.07
C ASP A 15 -34.54 18.05 -42.27
N GLU A 16 -35.67 17.75 -42.92
CA GLU A 16 -36.84 17.17 -42.25
C GLU A 16 -36.52 15.78 -41.66
N ASN A 17 -35.64 15.03 -42.31
CA ASN A 17 -35.21 13.71 -41.88
C ASN A 17 -34.15 13.81 -40.77
N SER A 18 -34.51 13.34 -39.59
CA SER A 18 -33.63 13.34 -38.42
C SER A 18 -32.37 12.50 -38.57
N ARG A 19 -32.38 11.46 -39.41
CA ARG A 19 -31.17 10.69 -39.72
C ARG A 19 -30.19 11.54 -40.52
N VAL A 20 -30.68 12.35 -41.46
CA VAL A 20 -29.86 13.29 -42.23
C VAL A 20 -29.26 14.34 -41.30
N ARG A 21 -30.06 14.92 -40.40
CA ARG A 21 -29.55 15.87 -39.40
C ARG A 21 -28.49 15.27 -38.49
N SER A 22 -28.73 14.08 -37.93
CA SER A 22 -27.77 13.37 -37.07
C SER A 22 -26.45 13.06 -37.79
N GLN A 23 -26.52 12.58 -39.04
CA GLN A 23 -25.33 12.34 -39.86
C GLN A 23 -24.59 13.63 -40.22
N THR A 24 -25.34 14.71 -40.47
CA THR A 24 -24.77 16.03 -40.74
C THR A 24 -24.00 16.56 -39.52
N ALA A 25 -24.57 16.43 -38.30
CA ALA A 25 -23.86 16.78 -37.08
C ALA A 25 -22.54 16.01 -36.93
N SER A 26 -22.58 14.68 -37.12
CA SER A 26 -21.40 13.81 -37.08
C SER A 26 -20.33 14.19 -38.13
N ALA A 27 -20.76 14.52 -39.35
CA ALA A 27 -19.88 14.98 -40.41
C ALA A 27 -19.21 16.31 -40.03
N LEU A 28 -19.97 17.28 -39.51
CA LEU A 28 -19.45 18.57 -39.06
C LEU A 28 -18.38 18.43 -37.98
N GLY A 29 -18.59 17.56 -36.99
CA GLY A 29 -17.57 17.25 -35.97
C GLY A 29 -16.31 16.61 -36.57
N SER A 30 -16.45 15.77 -37.60
CA SER A 30 -15.33 15.09 -38.25
C SER A 30 -14.48 16.00 -39.12
N VAL A 31 -15.11 16.95 -39.82
CA VAL A 31 -14.42 17.82 -40.79
C VAL A 31 -14.14 19.22 -40.25
N PHE A 32 -14.42 19.49 -38.96
CA PHE A 32 -14.37 20.82 -38.35
C PHE A 32 -13.07 21.60 -38.64
N SER A 33 -11.91 20.92 -38.59
CA SER A 33 -10.61 21.54 -38.87
C SER A 33 -10.53 22.14 -40.28
N GLN A 34 -11.28 21.57 -41.23
CA GLN A 34 -11.34 21.96 -42.64
C GLN A 34 -12.49 22.89 -42.98
N VAL A 35 -13.42 23.14 -42.05
CA VAL A 35 -14.56 24.03 -42.28
C VAL A 35 -14.05 25.48 -42.41
N PRO A 36 -14.53 26.23 -43.43
CA PRO A 36 -14.17 27.63 -43.65
C PRO A 36 -14.69 28.54 -42.53
N ASP A 37 -15.97 28.41 -42.14
CA ASP A 37 -16.56 29.14 -41.01
C ASP A 37 -16.74 28.24 -39.78
N LYS A 38 -15.70 28.16 -38.95
CA LYS A 38 -15.68 27.35 -37.73
C LYS A 38 -16.65 27.87 -36.67
N GLN A 39 -16.90 29.17 -36.62
CA GLN A 39 -17.80 29.76 -35.64
C GLN A 39 -19.25 29.42 -35.97
N GLN A 40 -19.62 29.50 -37.24
CA GLN A 40 -20.95 29.11 -37.70
C GLN A 40 -21.18 27.61 -37.48
N ALA A 41 -20.23 26.74 -37.85
CA ALA A 41 -20.35 25.30 -37.59
C ALA A 41 -20.53 24.95 -36.11
N TRP A 42 -19.78 25.64 -35.23
CA TRP A 42 -19.94 25.50 -33.79
C TRP A 42 -21.33 25.92 -33.31
N ASN A 43 -21.81 27.09 -33.75
CA ASN A 43 -23.12 27.61 -33.39
C ASN A 43 -24.26 26.74 -33.92
N ASP A 44 -24.13 26.18 -35.12
CA ASP A 44 -25.10 25.26 -35.69
C ASP A 44 -25.20 23.98 -34.87
N LEU A 45 -24.07 23.37 -34.50
CA LEU A 45 -24.04 22.20 -33.64
C LEU A 45 -24.66 22.48 -32.27
N LEU A 46 -24.36 23.64 -31.66
CA LEU A 46 -25.01 24.08 -30.41
C LEU A 46 -26.53 24.24 -30.56
N ARG A 47 -27.02 24.72 -31.70
CA ARG A 47 -28.48 24.75 -31.94
C ARG A 47 -29.05 23.34 -32.00
N MET A 48 -28.35 22.42 -32.65
CA MET A 48 -28.78 21.03 -32.84
C MET A 48 -28.75 20.19 -31.54
N THR A 49 -28.06 20.61 -30.48
CA THR A 49 -28.18 19.96 -29.16
C THR A 49 -29.58 20.09 -28.58
N ASN A 50 -30.37 21.06 -29.03
CA ASN A 50 -31.76 21.26 -28.63
C ASN A 50 -32.77 20.63 -29.61
N ASP A 51 -32.33 19.78 -30.53
CA ASP A 51 -33.24 19.06 -31.43
C ASP A 51 -34.19 18.16 -30.62
N LYS A 52 -35.43 18.03 -31.09
CA LYS A 52 -36.47 17.22 -30.43
C LYS A 52 -36.11 15.74 -30.37
N LEU A 53 -35.24 15.28 -31.27
CA LEU A 53 -34.86 13.88 -31.37
C LEU A 53 -33.49 13.64 -30.76
N SER A 54 -33.45 12.73 -29.77
CA SER A 54 -32.24 12.41 -29.01
C SER A 54 -31.08 11.93 -29.89
N SER A 55 -31.36 11.30 -31.03
CA SER A 55 -30.31 10.88 -31.97
C SER A 55 -29.53 12.07 -32.55
N VAL A 56 -30.22 13.19 -32.81
CA VAL A 56 -29.61 14.42 -33.34
C VAL A 56 -28.87 15.15 -32.22
N SER A 57 -29.48 15.31 -31.05
CA SER A 57 -28.83 15.96 -29.90
C SER A 57 -27.57 15.19 -29.47
N THR A 58 -27.65 13.86 -29.36
CA THR A 58 -26.52 12.97 -29.03
C THR A 58 -25.38 13.12 -30.05
N SER A 59 -25.70 13.14 -31.34
CA SER A 59 -24.69 13.29 -32.40
C SER A 59 -24.04 14.67 -32.36
N SER A 60 -24.81 15.70 -32.01
CA SER A 60 -24.35 17.09 -31.92
C SER A 60 -23.44 17.29 -30.71
N ASN A 61 -23.85 16.79 -29.53
CA ASN A 61 -23.03 16.78 -28.32
C ASN A 61 -21.74 15.98 -28.53
N HIS A 62 -21.81 14.78 -29.12
CA HIS A 62 -20.60 14.02 -29.46
C HIS A 62 -19.66 14.81 -30.39
N SER A 63 -20.21 15.51 -31.38
CA SER A 63 -19.43 16.31 -32.32
C SER A 63 -18.81 17.54 -31.67
N LEU A 64 -19.55 18.22 -30.79
CA LEU A 64 -19.03 19.34 -29.97
C LEU A 64 -17.90 18.89 -29.06
N GLY A 65 -18.02 17.72 -28.43
CA GLY A 65 -16.93 17.13 -27.64
C GLY A 65 -15.67 16.89 -28.48
N ARG A 66 -15.81 16.35 -29.69
CA ARG A 66 -14.68 16.19 -30.62
C ARG A 66 -14.05 17.52 -31.05
N ILE A 67 -14.86 18.55 -31.25
CA ILE A 67 -14.37 19.88 -31.58
C ILE A 67 -13.64 20.51 -30.39
N SER A 68 -14.12 20.31 -29.16
CA SER A 68 -13.43 20.75 -27.95
C SER A 68 -12.09 20.02 -27.77
N ILE A 69 -12.00 18.72 -28.09
CA ILE A 69 -10.71 18.00 -28.18
C ILE A 69 -9.78 18.66 -29.21
N PHE A 70 -10.30 19.00 -30.39
CA PHE A 70 -9.53 19.74 -31.38
C PHE A 70 -9.04 21.09 -30.84
N LYS A 71 -9.89 21.86 -30.17
CA LYS A 71 -9.51 23.16 -29.58
C LYS A 71 -8.45 23.00 -28.48
N ALA A 72 -8.61 22.00 -27.60
CA ALA A 72 -7.60 21.65 -26.60
C ALA A 72 -6.25 21.30 -27.26
N SER A 73 -6.27 20.53 -28.36
CA SER A 73 -5.06 20.21 -29.13
C SER A 73 -4.36 21.43 -29.74
N GLN A 74 -5.06 22.55 -29.90
CA GLN A 74 -4.52 23.80 -30.46
C GLN A 74 -4.25 24.85 -29.37
N ALA A 75 -4.56 24.58 -28.10
CA ALA A 75 -4.40 25.54 -27.03
C ALA A 75 -2.91 25.91 -26.82
N GLU A 76 -2.65 27.21 -26.67
CA GLU A 76 -1.31 27.75 -26.42
C GLU A 76 -0.95 27.76 -24.93
N THR A 77 -1.95 27.82 -24.06
CA THR A 77 -1.79 27.87 -22.60
C THR A 77 -2.37 26.63 -21.94
N ASP A 78 -1.84 26.25 -20.78
CA ASP A 78 -2.36 25.12 -20.01
C ASP A 78 -3.80 25.36 -19.53
N GLU A 79 -4.14 26.62 -19.23
CA GLU A 79 -5.49 27.03 -18.79
C GLU A 79 -6.51 26.85 -19.92
N ASP A 80 -6.20 27.31 -21.13
CA ASP A 80 -7.05 27.12 -22.30
C ASP A 80 -7.17 25.64 -22.68
N TYR A 81 -6.05 24.89 -22.59
CA TYR A 81 -6.02 23.44 -22.81
C TYR A 81 -6.97 22.74 -21.84
N LYS A 82 -6.83 23.00 -20.53
CA LYS A 82 -7.66 22.39 -19.49
C LYS A 82 -9.13 22.73 -19.71
N LYS A 83 -9.44 24.00 -19.94
CA LYS A 83 -10.81 24.49 -20.16
C LYS A 83 -11.49 23.82 -21.35
N GLU A 84 -10.83 23.76 -22.50
CA GLU A 84 -11.41 23.11 -23.69
C GLU A 84 -11.46 21.58 -23.52
N PHE A 85 -10.52 20.99 -22.78
CA PHE A 85 -10.55 19.56 -22.50
C PHE A 85 -11.70 19.16 -21.55
N GLU A 86 -11.94 19.92 -20.48
CA GLU A 86 -13.07 19.73 -19.56
C GLU A 86 -14.41 19.92 -20.29
N LYS A 87 -14.49 20.94 -21.14
CA LYS A 87 -15.65 21.16 -22.01
C LYS A 87 -15.92 19.99 -22.96
N ALA A 88 -14.88 19.32 -23.45
CA ALA A 88 -15.05 18.12 -24.27
C ALA A 88 -15.73 17.00 -23.48
N ILE A 89 -15.28 16.79 -22.24
CA ILE A 89 -15.83 15.78 -21.33
C ILE A 89 -17.29 16.09 -21.03
N GLU A 90 -17.64 17.34 -20.71
CA GLU A 90 -19.03 17.77 -20.47
C GLU A 90 -19.95 17.42 -21.64
N PHE A 91 -19.54 17.72 -22.88
CA PHE A 91 -20.33 17.37 -24.06
C PHE A 91 -20.46 15.85 -24.26
N PHE A 92 -19.40 15.09 -24.00
CA PHE A 92 -19.47 13.63 -24.06
C PHE A 92 -20.40 13.07 -22.98
N GLU A 93 -20.44 13.66 -21.79
CA GLU A 93 -21.36 13.27 -20.72
C GLU A 93 -22.82 13.51 -21.13
N THR A 94 -23.14 14.69 -21.66
CA THR A 94 -24.48 14.99 -22.18
C THR A 94 -24.87 14.02 -23.30
N ALA A 95 -23.96 13.75 -24.25
CA ALA A 95 -24.20 12.77 -25.31
C ALA A 95 -24.46 11.35 -24.77
N ALA A 96 -23.74 10.93 -23.72
CA ALA A 96 -23.96 9.63 -23.09
C ALA A 96 -25.35 9.55 -22.42
N GLN A 97 -25.78 10.61 -21.73
CA GLN A 97 -27.09 10.67 -21.05
C GLN A 97 -28.26 10.62 -22.04
N GLU A 98 -28.12 11.27 -23.19
CA GLU A 98 -29.15 11.34 -24.24
C GLU A 98 -29.17 10.09 -25.14
N SER A 99 -28.14 9.25 -25.07
CA SER A 99 -28.00 8.08 -25.93
C SER A 99 -28.85 6.88 -25.47
N TYR A 100 -29.24 6.05 -26.43
CA TYR A 100 -29.78 4.72 -26.12
C TYR A 100 -28.63 3.77 -25.78
N LYS A 101 -28.83 2.87 -24.79
CA LYS A 101 -27.79 1.96 -24.27
C LYS A 101 -27.02 1.19 -25.36
N TRP A 102 -27.68 0.78 -26.44
CA TRP A 102 -27.09 0.00 -27.56
C TRP A 102 -26.51 0.86 -28.69
N ASN A 103 -26.75 2.18 -28.70
CA ASN A 103 -26.25 3.08 -29.73
C ASN A 103 -25.75 4.38 -29.08
N ASN A 104 -24.63 4.26 -28.39
CA ASN A 104 -23.96 5.37 -27.72
C ASN A 104 -22.60 5.63 -28.43
N PRO A 105 -22.44 6.76 -29.13
CA PRO A 105 -21.23 7.05 -29.89
C PRO A 105 -20.04 7.43 -29.00
N VAL A 106 -20.24 7.70 -27.71
CA VAL A 106 -19.20 8.11 -26.76
C VAL A 106 -18.72 6.98 -25.84
N ARG A 107 -19.13 5.72 -26.08
CA ARG A 107 -18.75 4.53 -25.26
C ARG A 107 -17.24 4.38 -25.06
N PHE A 108 -16.43 4.83 -26.02
CA PHE A 108 -14.98 4.87 -25.87
C PHE A 108 -14.50 6.23 -25.37
N CYS A 109 -14.85 7.32 -26.07
CA CYS A 109 -14.30 8.65 -25.83
C CYS A 109 -14.52 9.14 -24.40
N LEU A 110 -15.72 8.97 -23.85
CA LEU A 110 -16.05 9.49 -22.52
C LEU A 110 -15.18 8.84 -21.42
N PRO A 111 -15.20 7.51 -21.23
CA PRO A 111 -14.36 6.89 -20.22
C PRO A 111 -12.87 7.11 -20.50
N PHE A 112 -12.45 7.04 -21.76
CA PHE A 112 -11.05 7.28 -22.15
C PHE A 112 -10.53 8.66 -21.72
N TYR A 113 -11.24 9.73 -22.07
CA TYR A 113 -10.81 11.09 -21.74
C TYR A 113 -11.00 11.42 -20.27
N ARG A 114 -11.99 10.82 -19.59
CA ARG A 114 -12.11 10.92 -18.13
C ARG A 114 -10.92 10.27 -17.43
N SER A 115 -10.48 9.09 -17.86
CA SER A 115 -9.26 8.46 -17.31
C SER A 115 -8.06 9.38 -17.47
N PHE A 116 -7.84 9.92 -18.67
CA PHE A 116 -6.70 10.79 -18.93
C PHE A 116 -6.77 12.13 -18.19
N HIS A 117 -7.94 12.81 -18.19
CA HIS A 117 -8.16 14.04 -17.42
C HIS A 117 -7.89 13.80 -15.95
N THR A 118 -8.38 12.68 -15.41
CA THR A 118 -8.13 12.33 -14.02
C THR A 118 -6.64 12.15 -13.73
N ILE A 119 -5.90 11.46 -14.61
CA ILE A 119 -4.44 11.28 -14.48
C ILE A 119 -3.69 12.62 -14.50
N VAL A 120 -4.10 13.57 -15.34
CA VAL A 120 -3.40 14.86 -15.52
C VAL A 120 -3.81 15.91 -14.49
N PHE A 121 -5.08 15.95 -14.08
CA PHE A 121 -5.68 17.10 -13.38
C PHE A 121 -6.38 16.79 -12.06
N LYS A 122 -6.83 15.55 -11.81
CA LYS A 122 -7.61 15.23 -10.61
C LYS A 122 -6.80 14.51 -9.55
N LYS A 123 -7.29 14.70 -8.31
CA LYS A 123 -6.73 14.13 -7.10
C LYS A 123 -7.09 12.66 -6.86
N GLN A 124 -6.27 12.03 -6.05
CA GLN A 124 -6.21 10.61 -5.61
C GLN A 124 -7.51 9.82 -5.37
N GLU A 125 -8.66 10.44 -5.12
CA GLU A 125 -9.95 9.75 -4.91
C GLU A 125 -10.48 9.07 -6.18
N ALA A 126 -9.89 9.37 -7.34
CA ALA A 126 -10.37 8.92 -8.63
C ALA A 126 -9.66 7.65 -9.17
N LYS A 127 -8.90 6.89 -8.36
CA LYS A 127 -8.22 5.65 -8.84
C LYS A 127 -9.21 4.53 -9.19
N GLU A 128 -10.19 4.31 -8.32
CA GLU A 128 -11.31 3.41 -8.62
C GLU A 128 -12.08 3.92 -9.85
N GLU A 129 -12.20 5.24 -9.99
CA GLU A 129 -12.79 5.86 -11.18
C GLU A 129 -11.94 5.61 -12.43
N VAL A 130 -10.61 5.75 -12.41
CA VAL A 130 -9.73 5.50 -13.57
C VAL A 130 -9.78 4.05 -13.98
N ASN A 131 -9.72 3.10 -13.04
CA ASN A 131 -9.84 1.67 -13.37
C ASN A 131 -11.21 1.37 -13.97
N LYS A 132 -12.28 1.89 -13.36
CA LYS A 132 -13.64 1.75 -13.87
C LYS A 132 -13.76 2.31 -15.28
N TYR A 133 -13.28 3.52 -15.51
CA TYR A 133 -13.30 4.16 -16.83
C TYR A 133 -12.44 3.38 -17.84
N LEU A 134 -11.26 2.90 -17.45
CA LEU A 134 -10.43 2.11 -18.37
C LEU A 134 -11.10 0.78 -18.75
N GLU A 135 -11.73 0.07 -17.82
CA GLU A 135 -12.51 -1.13 -18.17
C GLU A 135 -13.70 -0.80 -19.09
N GLU A 136 -14.44 0.28 -18.81
CA GLU A 136 -15.52 0.75 -19.69
C GLU A 136 -15.01 1.10 -21.11
N ALA A 137 -13.84 1.74 -21.22
CA ALA A 137 -13.23 2.08 -22.50
C ALA A 137 -12.74 0.85 -23.26
N LYS A 138 -12.18 -0.13 -22.55
CA LYS A 138 -11.64 -1.38 -23.11
C LYS A 138 -12.73 -2.19 -23.83
N ASP A 139 -13.91 -2.30 -23.22
CA ASP A 139 -15.08 -2.96 -23.81
C ASP A 139 -15.57 -2.28 -25.12
N ALA A 140 -15.22 -1.00 -25.32
CA ALA A 140 -15.66 -0.18 -26.46
C ALA A 140 -14.64 -0.07 -27.61
N ILE A 141 -13.53 -0.81 -27.56
CA ILE A 141 -12.47 -0.78 -28.60
C ILE A 141 -12.97 -1.43 -29.91
N GLU A 142 -13.77 -2.51 -29.83
CA GLU A 142 -14.48 -3.17 -30.95
C GLU A 142 -13.63 -3.33 -32.25
N GLY A 143 -12.34 -3.72 -32.12
CA GLY A 143 -11.44 -3.97 -33.25
C GLY A 143 -10.77 -2.73 -33.87
N SER A 144 -10.92 -1.55 -33.29
CA SER A 144 -10.24 -0.33 -33.75
C SER A 144 -8.81 -0.23 -33.24
N GLU A 145 -7.83 -0.37 -34.14
CA GLU A 145 -6.40 -0.32 -33.79
C GLU A 145 -5.98 1.03 -33.17
N SER A 146 -6.50 2.16 -33.67
CA SER A 146 -6.19 3.47 -33.10
C SER A 146 -6.74 3.66 -31.69
N LYS A 147 -7.95 3.14 -31.40
CA LYS A 147 -8.50 3.15 -30.04
C LYS A 147 -7.67 2.27 -29.12
N LYS A 148 -7.25 1.10 -29.60
CA LYS A 148 -6.38 0.17 -28.86
C LYS A 148 -5.06 0.84 -28.47
N GLN A 149 -4.38 1.47 -29.41
CA GLN A 149 -3.10 2.15 -29.16
C GLN A 149 -3.24 3.34 -28.19
N LEU A 150 -4.27 4.18 -28.36
CA LEU A 150 -4.55 5.27 -27.43
C LEU A 150 -4.88 4.74 -26.03
N PHE A 151 -5.69 3.68 -25.96
CA PHE A 151 -6.04 3.01 -24.72
C PHE A 151 -4.81 2.45 -24.02
N GLU A 152 -3.95 1.71 -24.73
CA GLU A 152 -2.70 1.17 -24.19
C GLU A 152 -1.79 2.28 -23.66
N ALA A 153 -1.73 3.44 -24.32
CA ALA A 153 -0.95 4.57 -23.83
C ALA A 153 -1.49 5.10 -22.48
N VAL A 154 -2.81 5.30 -22.35
CA VAL A 154 -3.41 5.78 -21.09
C VAL A 154 -3.42 4.69 -20.01
N GLN A 155 -3.60 3.43 -20.39
CA GLN A 155 -3.50 2.29 -19.48
C GLN A 155 -2.08 2.16 -18.94
N ASN A 156 -1.06 2.31 -19.78
CA ASN A 156 0.34 2.32 -19.35
C ASN A 156 0.62 3.43 -18.34
N LEU A 157 0.07 4.64 -18.54
CA LEU A 157 0.15 5.71 -17.55
C LEU A 157 -0.56 5.33 -16.24
N ALA A 158 -1.71 4.67 -16.31
CA ALA A 158 -2.45 4.20 -15.14
C ALA A 158 -1.76 3.04 -14.39
N GLU A 159 -1.12 2.10 -15.10
CA GLU A 159 -0.31 1.02 -14.52
C GLU A 159 0.97 1.56 -13.91
N ALA A 160 1.60 2.56 -14.54
CA ALA A 160 2.71 3.28 -13.94
C ALA A 160 2.32 3.94 -12.61
N LEU A 161 1.08 4.43 -12.47
CA LEU A 161 0.55 4.90 -11.18
C LEU A 161 0.25 3.76 -10.18
N LYS A 162 0.08 2.52 -10.64
CA LYS A 162 -0.19 1.34 -9.80
C LYS A 162 1.07 0.67 -9.28
N GLU A 163 2.09 0.43 -10.11
CA GLU A 163 3.33 -0.25 -9.66
C GLU A 163 4.05 0.53 -8.56
N VAL A 164 3.89 1.85 -8.57
CA VAL A 164 4.41 2.74 -7.55
C VAL A 164 3.70 2.53 -6.19
N GLN A 165 2.59 1.79 -6.09
CA GLN A 165 2.03 1.36 -4.79
C GLN A 165 2.71 0.15 -4.16
N ASN A 166 3.28 -0.76 -4.96
CA ASN A 166 3.94 -1.96 -4.44
C ASN A 166 5.29 -1.64 -3.78
N LEU A 167 5.73 -0.39 -3.88
CA LEU A 167 6.95 0.15 -3.29
C LEU A 167 6.97 0.09 -1.75
N GLU A 168 5.82 0.07 -1.09
CA GLU A 168 5.73 0.09 0.38
C GLU A 168 6.52 -1.06 1.06
N LYS A 169 6.74 -2.18 0.35
CA LYS A 169 7.38 -3.40 0.85
C LYS A 169 8.81 -3.63 0.33
N LEU A 170 9.32 -2.75 -0.53
CA LEU A 170 10.61 -2.94 -1.22
C LEU A 170 11.74 -2.13 -0.56
N ASP A 171 12.98 -2.62 -0.70
CA ASP A 171 14.16 -1.87 -0.28
C ASP A 171 14.42 -0.64 -1.17
N LEU A 172 15.33 0.23 -0.71
CA LEU A 172 15.66 1.50 -1.34
C LEU A 172 16.12 1.37 -2.80
N GLU A 173 16.81 0.28 -3.16
CA GLU A 173 17.39 0.08 -4.49
C GLU A 173 16.39 -0.55 -5.45
N ALA A 174 15.54 -1.45 -4.95
CA ALA A 174 14.37 -1.94 -5.68
C ALA A 174 13.38 -0.80 -6.00
N LYS A 175 13.20 0.14 -5.07
CA LYS A 175 12.36 1.34 -5.29
C LYS A 175 12.89 2.27 -6.39
N LYS A 176 14.21 2.44 -6.49
CA LYS A 176 14.88 3.19 -7.56
C LYS A 176 14.67 2.55 -8.94
N GLY A 177 14.65 1.23 -9.00
CA GLY A 177 14.38 0.47 -10.23
C GLY A 177 13.01 0.78 -10.80
N GLU A 178 11.96 0.65 -9.98
CA GLU A 178 10.55 0.84 -10.34
C GLU A 178 10.20 2.29 -10.71
N LEU A 179 10.80 3.29 -10.07
CA LEU A 179 10.56 4.68 -10.43
C LEU A 179 11.13 4.99 -11.83
N ASN A 180 12.33 4.50 -12.16
CA ASN A 180 12.85 4.52 -13.54
C ASN A 180 11.93 3.86 -14.58
N PHE A 181 10.93 3.07 -14.17
CA PHE A 181 9.86 2.62 -15.05
C PHE A 181 8.78 3.68 -15.33
N TYR A 182 8.42 4.58 -14.41
CA TYR A 182 7.39 5.60 -14.66
C TYR A 182 7.73 6.50 -15.86
N ARG A 183 9.00 6.94 -15.94
CA ARG A 183 9.54 7.66 -17.10
C ARG A 183 9.47 6.82 -18.38
N LYS A 184 9.85 5.53 -18.31
CA LYS A 184 9.72 4.61 -19.44
C LYS A 184 8.27 4.42 -19.87
N TYR A 185 7.30 4.47 -18.97
CA TYR A 185 5.88 4.39 -19.31
C TYR A 185 5.36 5.68 -19.97
N CYS A 186 5.80 6.85 -19.52
CA CYS A 186 5.52 8.12 -20.20
C CYS A 186 6.17 8.17 -21.60
N ASP A 187 7.44 7.78 -21.70
CA ASP A 187 8.17 7.69 -22.97
C ASP A 187 7.52 6.64 -23.88
N HIS A 188 7.14 5.48 -23.35
CA HIS A 188 6.46 4.43 -24.09
C HIS A 188 5.06 4.84 -24.54
N ALA A 189 4.30 5.55 -23.70
CA ALA A 189 3.02 6.15 -24.08
C ALA A 189 3.22 7.16 -25.22
N ALA A 190 4.26 8.00 -25.16
CA ALA A 190 4.61 8.93 -26.23
C ALA A 190 5.07 8.22 -27.52
N GLU A 191 5.76 7.08 -27.42
CA GLU A 191 6.13 6.24 -28.57
C GLU A 191 4.90 5.56 -29.21
N LEU A 192 4.00 4.98 -28.40
CA LEU A 192 2.74 4.39 -28.87
C LEU A 192 1.86 5.41 -29.59
N MET A 193 1.96 6.68 -29.18
CA MET A 193 1.27 7.81 -29.78
C MET A 193 1.79 8.18 -31.18
N LYS A 194 3.06 7.94 -31.52
CA LYS A 194 3.63 8.32 -32.84
C LYS A 194 2.89 7.73 -34.05
N CYS A 195 2.39 6.50 -33.92
CA CYS A 195 1.65 5.81 -34.99
C CYS A 195 0.16 6.17 -35.03
N THR A 196 -0.34 6.88 -34.01
CA THR A 196 -1.75 7.32 -33.93
C THR A 196 -1.99 8.70 -34.54
N ASP A 197 -0.93 9.49 -34.79
CA ASP A 197 -1.00 10.84 -35.35
C ASP A 197 -1.73 10.87 -36.71
N GLU A 198 -1.69 9.79 -37.51
CA GLU A 198 -2.40 9.74 -38.80
C GLU A 198 -3.90 9.45 -38.65
N LYS A 199 -4.30 8.66 -37.64
CA LYS A 199 -5.68 8.15 -37.48
C LYS A 199 -6.51 8.96 -36.48
N ALA A 200 -5.87 9.55 -35.47
CA ALA A 200 -6.51 10.32 -34.42
C ALA A 200 -5.66 11.52 -33.95
N PRO A 201 -5.19 12.39 -34.86
CA PRO A 201 -4.18 13.43 -34.57
C PRO A 201 -4.51 14.30 -33.37
N PHE A 202 -5.77 14.72 -33.25
CA PHE A 202 -6.18 15.63 -32.17
C PHE A 202 -6.25 14.92 -30.82
N ALA A 203 -6.62 13.63 -30.79
CA ALA A 203 -6.62 12.85 -29.57
C ALA A 203 -5.18 12.66 -29.07
N THR A 204 -4.27 12.31 -29.99
CA THR A 204 -2.85 12.13 -29.72
C THR A 204 -2.19 13.42 -29.23
N GLU A 205 -2.49 14.56 -29.86
CA GLU A 205 -1.96 15.86 -29.44
C GLU A 205 -2.48 16.31 -28.07
N VAL A 206 -3.75 16.03 -27.73
CA VAL A 206 -4.27 16.27 -26.38
C VAL A 206 -3.47 15.48 -25.34
N LEU A 207 -3.18 14.20 -25.60
CA LEU A 207 -2.34 13.41 -24.70
C LEU A 207 -0.94 14.03 -24.56
N ARG A 208 -0.31 14.39 -25.69
CA ARG A 208 1.02 15.00 -25.73
C ARG A 208 1.10 16.30 -24.93
N LYS A 209 0.08 17.16 -25.01
CA LYS A 209 0.00 18.42 -24.23
C LYS A 209 -0.26 18.19 -22.74
N GLY A 210 -0.96 17.13 -22.37
CA GLY A 210 -1.20 16.79 -20.97
C GLY A 210 0.05 16.31 -20.22
N LEU A 211 0.99 15.63 -20.90
CA LEU A 211 2.17 15.05 -20.24
C LEU A 211 3.10 16.10 -19.58
N PRO A 212 3.47 17.23 -20.21
CA PRO A 212 4.28 18.26 -19.56
C PRO A 212 3.60 18.98 -18.40
N ILE A 213 2.26 18.99 -18.35
CA ILE A 213 1.52 19.56 -17.22
C ILE A 213 1.69 18.66 -16.00
N LEU A 214 1.60 17.35 -16.21
CA LEU A 214 1.87 16.35 -15.17
C LEU A 214 3.31 16.46 -14.64
N ASP A 215 4.30 16.64 -15.52
CA ASP A 215 5.71 16.82 -15.13
C ASP A 215 5.97 18.14 -14.38
N ARG A 216 5.39 19.26 -14.83
CA ARG A 216 5.52 20.56 -14.15
C ARG A 216 4.88 20.57 -12.76
N ASN A 217 3.70 19.95 -12.61
CA ASN A 217 3.04 19.80 -11.31
C ASN A 217 3.92 19.05 -10.30
N LEU A 218 4.70 18.07 -10.76
CA LEU A 218 5.67 17.35 -9.93
C LEU A 218 6.88 18.24 -9.57
N LYS A 219 7.39 19.02 -10.51
CA LYS A 219 8.55 19.90 -10.33
C LYS A 219 8.29 21.06 -9.36
N GLU A 220 7.18 21.78 -9.52
CA GLU A 220 6.84 22.94 -8.66
C GLU A 220 6.73 22.53 -7.19
N LEU A 221 6.13 21.37 -6.94
CA LEU A 221 6.01 20.81 -5.59
C LEU A 221 7.38 20.54 -4.96
N LEU A 222 8.33 20.01 -5.74
CA LEU A 222 9.70 19.78 -5.27
C LEU A 222 10.40 21.08 -4.89
N GLU A 223 10.25 22.13 -5.71
CA GLU A 223 10.84 23.44 -5.43
C GLU A 223 10.27 24.03 -4.11
N GLU A 224 8.98 23.84 -3.85
CA GLU A 224 8.37 24.22 -2.57
C GLU A 224 8.97 23.44 -1.39
N ILE A 225 9.13 22.13 -1.54
CA ILE A 225 9.69 21.22 -0.53
C ILE A 225 11.13 21.61 -0.19
N GLN A 226 11.95 21.90 -1.21
CA GLN A 226 13.32 22.38 -1.03
C GLN A 226 13.38 23.70 -0.28
N LYS A 227 12.53 24.65 -0.65
CA LYS A 227 12.47 25.95 0.01
C LYS A 227 12.14 25.78 1.49
N LYS A 228 11.13 24.97 1.82
CA LYS A 228 10.74 24.73 3.22
C LYS A 228 11.78 23.93 3.98
N ALA A 229 12.49 22.99 3.37
CA ALA A 229 13.58 22.26 4.01
C ALA A 229 14.77 23.15 4.38
N LYS A 230 15.14 24.08 3.50
CA LYS A 230 16.17 25.10 3.80
C LYS A 230 15.78 25.99 4.97
N ILE A 231 14.50 26.38 5.04
CA ILE A 231 13.97 27.20 6.13
C ILE A 231 13.99 26.39 7.43
N ALA A 232 13.44 25.18 7.42
CA ALA A 232 13.38 24.30 8.59
C ALA A 232 14.78 24.01 9.18
N CYS A 233 15.78 23.70 8.34
CA CYS A 233 17.16 23.48 8.82
C CYS A 233 17.81 24.75 9.40
N LYS A 234 17.42 25.95 8.93
CA LYS A 234 17.88 27.19 9.57
C LYS A 234 17.21 27.41 10.93
N GLU A 235 15.92 27.12 11.03
CA GLU A 235 15.11 27.28 12.26
C GLU A 235 15.46 26.25 13.33
N SER A 236 15.94 25.06 12.95
CA SER A 236 16.34 24.01 13.89
C SER A 236 17.73 24.21 14.52
N LYS A 237 18.53 25.20 14.07
CA LYS A 237 19.88 25.43 14.58
C LYS A 237 19.89 25.70 16.08
N GLY A 238 20.77 25.02 16.81
CA GLY A 238 20.88 25.12 18.26
C GLY A 238 19.77 24.38 19.03
N THR A 239 18.97 23.55 18.36
CA THR A 239 17.92 22.74 18.98
C THR A 239 18.26 21.25 18.87
N ALA A 240 17.58 20.41 19.67
CA ALA A 240 17.71 18.96 19.60
C ALA A 240 17.25 18.36 18.24
N THR A 241 16.57 19.13 17.40
CA THR A 241 16.12 18.70 16.06
C THR A 241 17.13 19.01 14.95
N GLU A 242 18.19 19.77 15.23
CA GLU A 242 19.14 20.28 14.22
C GLU A 242 19.69 19.16 13.33
N ALA A 243 20.21 18.09 13.94
CA ALA A 243 20.83 16.98 13.23
C ALA A 243 19.85 16.32 12.24
N ILE A 244 18.62 16.02 12.70
CA ILE A 244 17.59 15.34 11.90
C ILE A 244 17.12 16.23 10.75
N VAL A 245 16.80 17.49 11.06
CA VAL A 245 16.23 18.43 10.09
C VAL A 245 17.26 18.82 9.03
N CYS A 246 18.52 19.01 9.42
CA CYS A 246 19.57 19.38 8.47
C CYS A 246 20.09 18.21 7.63
N GLU A 247 20.03 16.98 8.13
CA GLU A 247 20.26 15.76 7.34
C GLU A 247 19.18 15.59 6.25
N ILE A 248 17.92 15.78 6.60
CA ILE A 248 16.81 15.78 5.64
C ILE A 248 16.98 16.89 4.60
N ASN A 249 17.34 18.10 5.03
CA ASN A 249 17.63 19.18 4.10
C ASN A 249 18.80 18.83 3.16
N LYS A 250 19.87 18.22 3.66
CA LYS A 250 21.03 17.81 2.84
C LYS A 250 20.63 16.77 1.79
N GLU A 251 19.80 15.79 2.17
CA GLU A 251 19.27 14.79 1.25
C GLU A 251 18.39 15.41 0.15
N ILE A 252 17.53 16.37 0.54
CA ILE A 252 16.69 17.14 -0.39
C ILE A 252 17.53 17.98 -1.37
N GLN A 253 18.63 18.58 -0.91
CA GLN A 253 19.49 19.41 -1.76
C GLN A 253 20.39 18.59 -2.70
N ASN A 254 20.93 17.46 -2.23
CA ASN A 254 21.81 16.61 -3.03
C ASN A 254 21.11 16.02 -4.26
N ALA A 255 19.79 15.90 -4.20
CA ALA A 255 19.01 15.30 -5.27
C ALA A 255 18.77 16.20 -6.50
N ILE A 256 19.19 17.46 -6.47
CA ILE A 256 19.07 18.42 -7.60
C ILE A 256 20.30 18.38 -8.51
N ASN A 257 21.46 18.00 -7.98
CA ASN A 257 22.73 18.05 -8.73
C ASN A 257 22.91 16.88 -9.70
N ASP A 258 21.96 15.96 -9.73
CA ASP A 258 21.94 14.79 -10.60
C ASP A 258 20.69 14.88 -11.48
N ASP A 259 20.86 15.34 -12.72
CA ASP A 259 19.81 15.50 -13.77
C ASP A 259 19.01 14.21 -14.07
N GLN A 260 19.32 13.11 -13.36
CA GLN A 260 18.79 11.76 -13.57
C GLN A 260 17.98 11.18 -12.40
N LYS A 261 17.89 11.83 -11.22
CA LYS A 261 17.11 11.28 -10.09
C LYS A 261 15.64 11.66 -10.11
N GLN A 262 14.77 10.69 -9.90
CA GLN A 262 13.33 10.90 -9.98
C GLN A 262 12.78 11.57 -8.73
N TYR A 263 11.99 12.61 -8.93
CA TYR A 263 11.43 13.45 -7.89
C TYR A 263 10.68 12.69 -6.79
N ILE A 264 10.05 11.58 -7.16
CA ILE A 264 9.33 10.69 -6.24
C ILE A 264 10.29 9.92 -5.31
N GLU A 265 11.48 9.52 -5.80
CA GLU A 265 12.52 8.78 -5.05
C GLU A 265 12.99 9.60 -3.83
N ILE A 266 13.15 10.91 -4.04
CA ILE A 266 13.62 11.86 -3.04
C ILE A 266 12.59 11.98 -1.90
N LEU A 267 11.32 12.02 -2.27
CA LEU A 267 10.22 12.27 -1.34
C LEU A 267 9.94 11.06 -0.45
N GLU A 268 10.06 9.85 -0.99
CA GLU A 268 10.02 8.61 -0.21
C GLU A 268 11.20 8.48 0.76
N ASN A 269 12.41 8.87 0.34
CA ASN A 269 13.58 8.84 1.22
C ASN A 269 13.40 9.76 2.43
N ILE A 270 12.83 10.94 2.23
CA ILE A 270 12.50 11.88 3.31
C ILE A 270 11.50 11.24 4.28
N LEU A 271 10.42 10.64 3.77
CA LEU A 271 9.42 9.94 4.59
C LEU A 271 10.03 8.79 5.39
N SER A 272 10.93 8.00 4.79
CA SER A 272 11.65 6.94 5.51
C SER A 272 12.56 7.49 6.61
N ILE A 273 13.34 8.54 6.32
CA ILE A 273 14.21 9.19 7.32
C ILE A 273 13.36 9.74 8.47
N LEU A 274 12.23 10.39 8.15
CA LEU A 274 11.27 10.90 9.12
C LEU A 274 10.76 9.79 10.04
N LYS A 275 10.31 8.66 9.50
CA LYS A 275 9.81 7.53 10.31
C LYS A 275 10.87 6.93 11.22
N ILE A 276 12.10 6.78 10.73
CA ILE A 276 13.19 6.18 11.50
C ILE A 276 13.61 7.10 12.64
N LYS A 277 13.64 8.42 12.39
CA LYS A 277 14.18 9.40 13.34
C LYS A 277 13.13 10.07 14.23
N LEU A 278 11.83 9.86 13.99
CA LEU A 278 10.76 10.34 14.86
C LEU A 278 10.44 9.34 15.98
N PRO A 279 10.64 9.70 17.26
CA PRO A 279 10.14 8.89 18.35
C PRO A 279 8.59 8.96 18.43
N SER A 280 7.95 7.81 18.60
CA SER A 280 6.50 7.67 18.82
C SER A 280 6.09 8.12 20.23
N ILE A 281 6.07 9.43 20.46
CA ILE A 281 5.68 10.07 21.72
C ILE A 281 4.42 10.94 21.54
N PRO A 282 3.64 11.20 22.62
CA PRO A 282 2.40 11.98 22.56
C PRO A 282 2.56 13.36 21.91
N GLU A 283 3.68 14.04 22.15
CA GLU A 283 3.97 15.37 21.62
C GLU A 283 4.23 15.37 20.11
N ASN A 284 4.71 14.25 19.55
CA ASN A 284 4.90 14.09 18.11
C ASN A 284 3.65 13.54 17.42
N LYS A 285 2.56 13.24 18.14
CA LYS A 285 1.35 12.59 17.61
C LYS A 285 0.73 13.32 16.42
N PHE A 286 0.78 14.65 16.40
CA PHE A 286 0.27 15.44 15.28
C PHE A 286 1.13 15.29 14.01
N ILE A 287 2.44 15.28 14.17
CA ILE A 287 3.38 15.17 13.03
C ILE A 287 3.38 13.72 12.53
N LEU A 288 3.35 12.75 13.44
CA LEU A 288 3.18 11.33 13.13
C LEU A 288 1.87 11.07 12.40
N SER A 289 0.74 11.65 12.83
CA SER A 289 -0.53 11.46 12.13
C SER A 289 -0.53 12.07 10.73
N LYS A 290 0.20 13.18 10.51
CA LYS A 290 0.41 13.77 9.18
C LYS A 290 1.34 12.93 8.31
N ILE A 291 2.43 12.40 8.86
CA ILE A 291 3.33 11.46 8.18
C ILE A 291 2.56 10.19 7.79
N GLN A 292 1.78 9.63 8.71
CA GLN A 292 0.97 8.42 8.48
C GLN A 292 -0.15 8.68 7.47
N ALA A 293 -0.74 9.88 7.46
CA ALA A 293 -1.68 10.30 6.43
C ALA A 293 -1.02 10.46 5.05
N VAL A 294 0.24 10.88 4.98
CA VAL A 294 1.03 10.89 3.75
C VAL A 294 1.40 9.47 3.33
N ASP A 295 1.74 8.61 4.27
CA ASP A 295 2.15 7.22 4.04
C ASP A 295 1.02 6.36 3.46
N ASN A 296 -0.18 6.52 4.00
CA ASN A 296 -1.38 5.81 3.54
C ASN A 296 -1.92 6.32 2.19
N LYS A 297 -1.34 7.41 1.64
CA LYS A 297 -1.69 7.94 0.31
C LYS A 297 -0.84 7.26 -0.77
N VAL A 298 -1.47 6.89 -1.88
CA VAL A 298 -0.83 6.42 -3.12
C VAL A 298 0.27 7.39 -3.56
N ILE A 299 1.38 6.91 -4.10
CA ILE A 299 2.43 7.79 -4.60
C ILE A 299 1.92 8.58 -5.81
N SER A 300 1.70 9.88 -5.59
CA SER A 300 1.22 10.87 -6.55
C SER A 300 1.84 12.23 -6.19
N PRO A 301 1.86 13.22 -7.09
CA PRO A 301 2.27 14.59 -6.74
C PRO A 301 1.55 15.10 -5.48
N GLU A 302 0.29 14.73 -5.25
CA GLU A 302 -0.47 15.19 -4.08
C GLU A 302 -0.13 14.49 -2.77
N LYS A 303 0.47 13.29 -2.80
CA LYS A 303 1.02 12.61 -1.60
C LYS A 303 1.96 13.56 -0.86
N TYR A 304 2.73 14.33 -1.61
CA TYR A 304 3.76 15.18 -1.08
C TYR A 304 3.33 16.64 -0.90
N GLN A 305 2.06 17.01 -1.15
CA GLN A 305 1.53 18.36 -0.86
C GLN A 305 1.55 18.69 0.63
N ASP A 306 1.41 17.67 1.49
CA ASP A 306 1.51 17.84 2.94
C ASP A 306 2.98 17.82 3.42
N LEU A 307 3.92 17.36 2.58
CA LEU A 307 5.34 17.29 2.94
C LEU A 307 5.98 18.68 3.20
N PRO A 308 5.69 19.73 2.40
CA PRO A 308 6.05 21.11 2.74
C PRO A 308 5.61 21.50 4.15
N LEU A 309 4.38 21.16 4.54
CA LEU A 309 3.85 21.45 5.86
C LEU A 309 4.57 20.64 6.94
N ILE A 310 4.74 19.33 6.73
CA ILE A 310 5.46 18.44 7.65
C ILE A 310 6.88 18.96 7.89
N ILE A 311 7.61 19.29 6.83
CA ILE A 311 8.96 19.85 6.90
C ILE A 311 8.97 21.16 7.68
N SER A 312 7.99 22.04 7.47
CA SER A 312 7.92 23.34 8.18
C SER A 312 7.68 23.21 9.68
N ILE A 313 7.04 22.13 10.13
CA ILE A 313 6.76 21.90 11.56
C ILE A 313 7.79 20.96 12.23
N MET A 314 8.79 20.48 11.48
CA MET A 314 9.85 19.63 12.04
C MET A 314 10.72 20.30 13.11
N PRO A 315 11.03 21.62 13.05
CA PRO A 315 11.83 22.24 14.09
C PRO A 315 11.16 22.21 15.47
N THR A 316 9.83 22.06 15.52
CA THR A 316 9.05 22.05 16.78
C THR A 316 8.96 20.67 17.44
N MET A 317 9.68 19.68 16.93
CA MET A 317 9.58 18.29 17.37
C MET A 317 10.34 18.03 18.67
N LYS A 318 9.82 17.12 19.50
CA LYS A 318 10.57 16.59 20.64
C LYS A 318 11.36 15.37 20.17
N VAL A 319 12.68 15.44 20.29
CA VAL A 319 13.60 14.34 20.02
C VAL A 319 14.02 13.76 21.38
N VAL A 320 13.88 12.45 21.56
CA VAL A 320 14.41 11.74 22.74
C VAL A 320 15.92 11.65 22.55
N SER A 321 16.70 12.04 23.56
CA SER A 321 18.18 11.99 23.46
C SER A 321 18.67 10.54 23.36
N GLU A 322 19.77 10.29 22.64
CA GLU A 322 20.40 8.95 22.58
C GLU A 322 20.63 8.36 23.98
N GLN A 323 20.97 9.20 24.96
CA GLN A 323 21.18 8.82 26.36
C GLN A 323 19.93 8.24 27.04
N GLU A 324 18.74 8.76 26.75
CA GLU A 324 17.48 8.23 27.31
C GLU A 324 17.05 6.91 26.64
N LEU A 325 17.51 6.64 25.43
CA LEU A 325 17.25 5.38 24.72
C LEU A 325 18.15 4.26 25.25
N ASP A 326 19.43 4.56 25.44
CA ASP A 326 20.42 3.62 26.01
C ASP A 326 20.04 3.21 27.43
N GLN A 327 19.61 4.18 28.26
CA GLN A 327 19.22 3.90 29.64
C GLN A 327 17.97 2.99 29.74
N LYS A 328 16.99 3.17 28.83
CA LYS A 328 15.81 2.29 28.75
C LYS A 328 16.13 0.90 28.18
N LEU A 329 17.16 0.79 27.35
CA LEU A 329 17.62 -0.48 26.81
C LEU A 329 18.39 -1.28 27.88
N ASP A 330 19.26 -0.61 28.63
CA ASP A 330 20.02 -1.20 29.73
C ASP A 330 19.12 -1.72 30.87
N GLU A 331 18.11 -0.94 31.27
CA GLU A 331 17.13 -1.38 32.28
C GLU A 331 16.36 -2.64 31.82
N LYS A 332 16.08 -2.76 30.53
CA LYS A 332 15.42 -3.95 29.97
C LYS A 332 16.37 -5.15 29.90
N LEU A 333 17.62 -4.96 29.49
CA LEU A 333 18.65 -6.01 29.43
C LEU A 333 18.94 -6.58 30.82
N GLN A 334 19.08 -5.73 31.84
CA GLN A 334 19.26 -6.19 33.23
C GLN A 334 18.08 -7.01 33.77
N LYS A 335 16.85 -6.71 33.33
CA LYS A 335 15.67 -7.51 33.69
C LYS A 335 15.70 -8.88 33.02
N PHE A 336 16.25 -8.99 31.81
CA PHE A 336 16.45 -10.26 31.13
C PHE A 336 17.49 -11.13 31.82
N ASP A 337 18.61 -10.56 32.27
CA ASP A 337 19.65 -11.31 32.98
C ASP A 337 19.12 -11.93 34.28
N ARG A 338 18.28 -11.21 35.03
CA ARG A 338 17.63 -11.78 36.23
C ARG A 338 16.71 -12.95 35.93
N ILE A 339 15.91 -12.85 34.86
CA ILE A 339 15.05 -13.97 34.42
C ILE A 339 15.91 -15.16 34.01
N PHE A 340 17.05 -14.91 33.37
CA PHE A 340 17.98 -15.95 32.95
C PHE A 340 18.61 -16.67 34.14
N ASP A 341 19.01 -15.93 35.18
CA ASP A 341 19.52 -16.50 36.42
C ASP A 341 18.46 -17.35 37.15
N GLU A 342 17.20 -16.91 37.14
CA GLU A 342 16.07 -17.69 37.66
C GLU A 342 15.87 -19.01 36.87
N ILE A 343 16.03 -18.98 35.55
CA ILE A 343 15.97 -20.20 34.69
C ILE A 343 17.13 -21.16 35.00
N ILE A 344 18.34 -20.65 35.27
CA ILE A 344 19.48 -21.49 35.66
C ILE A 344 19.20 -22.18 37.01
N CYS A 345 18.70 -21.44 38.01
CA CYS A 345 18.32 -22.00 39.30
C CYS A 345 17.31 -23.17 39.15
N VAL A 346 16.42 -23.05 38.17
CA VAL A 346 15.39 -24.05 37.87
C VAL A 346 15.97 -25.28 37.20
N LYS A 347 16.90 -25.11 36.25
CA LYS A 347 17.63 -26.23 35.66
C LYS A 347 18.30 -27.07 36.74
N ASP A 348 18.91 -26.41 37.73
CA ASP A 348 19.57 -27.10 38.85
C ASP A 348 18.54 -27.83 39.74
N LYS A 349 17.39 -27.21 40.02
CA LYS A 349 16.29 -27.87 40.74
C LYS A 349 15.70 -29.07 40.01
N LEU A 350 15.53 -28.98 38.68
CA LEU A 350 15.10 -30.12 37.86
C LEU A 350 16.13 -31.25 37.84
N ASN A 351 17.42 -30.93 37.90
CA ASN A 351 18.46 -31.93 38.09
C ASN A 351 18.40 -32.58 39.48
N CYS A 352 18.03 -31.84 40.53
CA CYS A 352 17.75 -32.42 41.85
C CYS A 352 16.55 -33.38 41.78
N ILE A 353 15.45 -32.96 41.14
CA ILE A 353 14.28 -33.81 40.93
C ILE A 353 14.63 -35.08 40.14
N SER A 354 15.48 -34.98 39.10
CA SER A 354 16.03 -36.13 38.38
C SER A 354 16.78 -37.10 39.30
N PHE A 355 17.56 -36.55 40.23
CA PHE A 355 18.33 -37.32 41.18
C PHE A 355 17.39 -38.04 42.15
N ASP A 356 16.33 -37.37 42.60
CA ASP A 356 15.28 -37.95 43.44
C ASP A 356 14.48 -39.03 42.69
N ILE A 357 14.11 -38.83 41.41
CA ILE A 357 13.51 -39.88 40.57
C ILE A 357 14.46 -41.08 40.40
N SER A 358 15.76 -40.84 40.24
CA SER A 358 16.73 -41.94 40.17
C SER A 358 16.79 -42.73 41.49
N LYS A 359 16.47 -42.07 42.61
CA LYS A 359 16.32 -42.66 43.94
C LYS A 359 15.00 -43.44 44.11
N ILE A 360 13.92 -43.03 43.43
CA ILE A 360 12.64 -43.78 43.33
C ILE A 360 12.89 -45.20 42.81
N LYS A 361 13.83 -45.36 41.87
CA LYS A 361 14.26 -46.67 41.34
C LYS A 361 14.89 -47.59 42.40
N LEU A 362 15.19 -47.07 43.60
CA LEU A 362 15.84 -47.78 44.69
C LEU A 362 14.94 -48.05 45.92
N ASN A 363 13.68 -47.58 46.01
CA ASN A 363 12.68 -48.05 46.99
C ASN A 363 11.25 -47.57 46.64
N SER A 364 10.30 -48.49 46.48
CA SER A 364 8.95 -48.24 45.93
C SER A 364 7.89 -47.68 46.92
N ALA A 365 8.27 -47.15 48.09
CA ALA A 365 7.30 -46.81 49.15
C ALA A 365 6.90 -45.32 49.26
N ASP A 366 7.58 -44.38 48.58
CA ASP A 366 7.33 -42.92 48.76
C ASP A 366 7.06 -42.15 47.44
N VAL A 367 6.53 -42.82 46.42
CA VAL A 367 6.27 -42.24 45.07
C VAL A 367 5.37 -41.00 45.10
N ILE A 368 4.39 -40.93 46.01
CA ILE A 368 3.47 -39.79 46.11
C ILE A 368 4.18 -38.53 46.63
N SER A 369 4.97 -38.65 47.70
CA SER A 369 5.70 -37.52 48.31
C SER A 369 6.68 -36.89 47.31
N ASP A 370 7.32 -37.72 46.48
CA ASP A 370 8.27 -37.26 45.48
C ASP A 370 7.58 -36.56 44.31
N LEU A 371 6.40 -37.05 43.86
CA LEU A 371 5.58 -36.39 42.84
C LEU A 371 4.99 -35.06 43.36
N GLU A 372 4.61 -34.97 44.63
CA GLU A 372 4.14 -33.73 45.26
C GLU A 372 5.25 -32.68 45.30
N THR A 373 6.46 -33.07 45.70
CA THR A 373 7.65 -32.19 45.70
C THR A 373 7.94 -31.63 44.31
N MET A 374 7.85 -32.48 43.28
CA MET A 374 8.03 -32.07 41.89
C MET A 374 6.95 -31.06 41.47
N LYS A 375 5.69 -31.31 41.82
CA LYS A 375 4.57 -30.43 41.50
C LYS A 375 4.77 -29.03 42.11
N GLU A 376 5.18 -28.93 43.37
CA GLU A 376 5.40 -27.65 44.05
C GLU A 376 6.49 -26.79 43.39
N GLU A 377 7.60 -27.39 42.96
CA GLU A 377 8.67 -26.65 42.28
C GLU A 377 8.23 -26.15 40.90
N LEU A 378 7.44 -26.93 40.17
CA LEU A 378 6.86 -26.51 38.89
C LEU A 378 5.81 -25.38 39.08
N GLU A 379 5.06 -25.37 40.19
CA GLU A 379 4.13 -24.29 40.52
C GLU A 379 4.81 -22.97 40.90
N LYS A 380 6.01 -23.01 41.50
CA LYS A 380 6.81 -21.80 41.76
C LYS A 380 7.24 -21.16 40.45
N LEU A 381 7.51 -21.98 39.43
CA LEU A 381 7.94 -21.56 38.11
C LEU A 381 6.86 -20.87 37.29
N SER A 382 5.63 -21.37 37.33
CA SER A 382 4.52 -20.79 36.58
C SER A 382 4.16 -19.36 37.03
N LYS A 383 4.66 -18.92 38.20
CA LYS A 383 4.40 -17.61 38.82
C LYS A 383 5.44 -16.54 38.46
N ILE A 384 6.52 -16.86 37.76
CA ILE A 384 7.56 -15.89 37.38
C ILE A 384 7.04 -14.99 36.24
N GLU A 385 7.09 -13.67 36.47
CA GLU A 385 6.51 -12.66 35.58
C GLU A 385 7.36 -12.44 34.31
N GLY A 386 6.76 -12.60 33.12
CA GLY A 386 7.40 -12.29 31.82
C GLY A 386 7.82 -13.49 30.96
N LEU A 387 7.82 -14.71 31.51
CA LEU A 387 8.17 -15.94 30.76
C LEU A 387 7.27 -16.21 29.55
N ASN A 388 5.98 -15.83 29.60
CA ASN A 388 5.03 -15.99 28.50
C ASN A 388 5.27 -15.04 27.31
N THR A 389 6.18 -14.07 27.45
CA THR A 389 6.42 -13.00 26.45
C THR A 389 7.73 -13.14 25.69
N LEU A 390 8.48 -14.24 25.93
CA LEU A 390 9.72 -14.56 25.24
C LEU A 390 9.44 -15.04 23.82
N SER A 391 9.71 -14.18 22.83
CA SER A 391 9.82 -14.60 21.44
C SER A 391 11.28 -14.99 21.14
N ILE A 392 11.50 -16.17 20.57
CA ILE A 392 12.83 -16.72 20.24
C ILE A 392 13.65 -15.75 19.36
N GLU A 393 12.98 -14.96 18.55
CA GLU A 393 13.58 -13.99 17.61
C GLU A 393 14.40 -12.86 18.27
N LYS A 394 14.25 -12.63 19.59
CA LYS A 394 14.93 -11.54 20.33
C LYS A 394 16.09 -12.00 21.23
N LEU A 395 16.38 -13.29 21.24
CA LEU A 395 17.44 -13.88 22.07
C LEU A 395 18.77 -13.89 21.31
N ASP A 396 19.87 -13.69 22.02
CA ASP A 396 21.18 -13.99 21.43
C ASP A 396 21.36 -15.51 21.24
N SER A 397 22.36 -15.88 20.43
CA SER A 397 22.60 -17.27 20.07
C SER A 397 22.88 -18.17 21.28
N PHE A 398 23.48 -17.63 22.34
CA PHE A 398 23.87 -18.38 23.54
C PHE A 398 22.67 -18.63 24.46
N GLN A 399 21.79 -17.63 24.62
CA GLN A 399 20.54 -17.76 25.35
C GLN A 399 19.58 -18.73 24.64
N ALA A 400 19.50 -18.64 23.31
CA ALA A 400 18.68 -19.55 22.50
C ALA A 400 19.15 -21.02 22.60
N GLU A 401 20.46 -21.28 22.51
CA GLU A 401 21.02 -22.63 22.65
C GLU A 401 20.72 -23.24 24.03
N LYS A 402 20.82 -22.44 25.09
CA LYS A 402 20.50 -22.87 26.46
C LYS A 402 19.02 -23.17 26.66
N ILE A 403 18.11 -22.37 26.09
CA ILE A 403 16.66 -22.63 26.13
C ILE A 403 16.32 -23.92 25.37
N ASN A 404 16.94 -24.15 24.22
CA ASN A 404 16.76 -25.39 23.47
C ASN A 404 17.24 -26.62 24.25
N GLY A 405 18.40 -26.52 24.91
CA GLY A 405 18.90 -27.58 25.80
C GLY A 405 17.96 -27.90 26.97
N PHE A 406 17.32 -26.87 27.52
CA PHE A 406 16.32 -27.02 28.57
C PHE A 406 15.05 -27.72 28.10
N ASN A 407 14.53 -27.34 26.93
CA ASN A 407 13.38 -27.99 26.32
C ASN A 407 13.61 -29.49 26.06
N ASN A 408 14.80 -29.86 25.61
CA ASN A 408 15.17 -31.27 25.42
C ASN A 408 15.21 -32.07 26.74
N ASN A 409 15.62 -31.43 27.85
CA ASN A 409 15.62 -32.08 29.17
C ASN A 409 14.19 -32.36 29.65
N ILE A 410 13.26 -31.41 29.51
CA ILE A 410 11.84 -31.60 29.86
C ILE A 410 11.25 -32.78 29.08
N LEU A 411 11.52 -32.87 27.78
CA LEU A 411 11.04 -33.99 26.96
C LEU A 411 11.56 -35.34 27.49
N GLY A 412 12.84 -35.43 27.85
CA GLY A 412 13.40 -36.63 28.47
C GLY A 412 12.74 -37.00 29.80
N ARG A 413 12.33 -36.02 30.62
CA ARG A 413 11.58 -36.28 31.87
C ARG A 413 10.17 -36.78 31.62
N LEU A 414 9.51 -36.28 30.59
CA LEU A 414 8.19 -36.78 30.19
C LEU A 414 8.26 -38.25 29.76
N ASP A 415 9.35 -38.66 29.10
CA ASP A 415 9.59 -40.07 28.77
C ASP A 415 9.77 -40.93 30.03
N GLU A 416 10.47 -40.45 31.06
CA GLU A 416 10.62 -41.16 32.34
C GLU A 416 9.27 -41.30 33.08
N ILE A 417 8.45 -40.24 33.10
CA ILE A 417 7.09 -40.28 33.68
C ILE A 417 6.22 -41.30 32.93
N GLN A 418 6.36 -41.41 31.60
CA GLN A 418 5.65 -42.40 30.79
C GLN A 418 5.94 -43.83 31.25
N ILE A 419 7.22 -44.12 31.54
CA ILE A 419 7.66 -45.44 32.01
C ILE A 419 7.03 -45.73 33.39
N LEU A 420 7.04 -44.77 34.31
CA LEU A 420 6.43 -44.94 35.64
C LEU A 420 4.91 -45.17 35.56
N ILE A 421 4.21 -44.44 34.69
CA ILE A 421 2.77 -44.63 34.46
C ILE A 421 2.50 -46.04 33.90
N HIS A 422 3.34 -46.54 33.00
CA HIS A 422 3.25 -47.90 32.49
C HIS A 422 3.38 -48.95 33.59
N GLU A 423 4.36 -48.78 34.49
CA GLU A 423 4.59 -49.70 35.60
C GLU A 423 3.43 -49.69 36.61
N LEU A 424 2.87 -48.52 36.93
CA LEU A 424 1.77 -48.37 37.89
C LEU A 424 0.41 -48.80 37.35
N SER A 425 0.19 -48.71 36.03
CA SER A 425 -1.11 -48.95 35.40
C SER A 425 -1.20 -50.32 34.72
N LYS A 426 -0.22 -51.21 34.97
CA LYS A 426 -0.05 -52.49 34.27
C LYS A 426 -1.29 -53.41 34.30
N ASP A 427 -2.12 -53.26 35.33
CA ASP A 427 -3.34 -54.05 35.53
C ASP A 427 -4.64 -53.29 35.17
N ASN A 428 -4.55 -52.04 34.68
CA ASN A 428 -5.69 -51.20 34.31
C ASN A 428 -5.45 -50.41 33.00
N ASN A 429 -5.74 -51.08 31.87
CA ASN A 429 -5.49 -50.56 30.53
C ASN A 429 -6.22 -49.25 30.21
N GLU A 430 -7.43 -49.04 30.73
CA GLU A 430 -8.21 -47.83 30.43
C GLU A 430 -7.56 -46.58 31.06
N ILE A 431 -7.00 -46.74 32.25
CA ILE A 431 -6.25 -45.70 32.95
C ILE A 431 -4.92 -45.42 32.23
N TYR A 432 -4.20 -46.46 31.80
CA TYR A 432 -2.96 -46.33 31.05
C TYR A 432 -3.14 -45.54 29.73
N GLU A 433 -4.20 -45.84 28.98
CA GLU A 433 -4.52 -45.17 27.70
C GLU A 433 -4.83 -43.69 27.90
N GLU A 434 -5.60 -43.33 28.93
CA GLU A 434 -5.93 -41.93 29.22
C GLU A 434 -4.71 -41.12 29.66
N TYR A 435 -3.82 -41.69 30.47
CA TYR A 435 -2.57 -41.03 30.84
C TYR A 435 -1.61 -40.88 29.66
N SER A 436 -1.48 -41.91 28.84
CA SER A 436 -0.61 -41.90 27.65
C SER A 436 -1.08 -40.85 26.65
N ARG A 437 -2.40 -40.76 26.41
CA ARG A 437 -3.01 -39.75 25.54
C ARG A 437 -2.68 -38.32 25.98
N ARG A 438 -2.83 -38.00 27.27
CA ARG A 438 -2.52 -36.65 27.80
C ARG A 438 -1.04 -36.32 27.73
N LEU A 439 -0.16 -37.31 27.93
CA LEU A 439 1.28 -37.10 27.81
C LEU A 439 1.68 -36.80 26.35
N ASP A 440 1.11 -37.52 25.39
CA ASP A 440 1.34 -37.28 23.97
C ASP A 440 0.81 -35.91 23.52
N GLU A 441 -0.34 -35.47 24.04
CA GLU A 441 -0.86 -34.11 23.82
C GLU A 441 0.10 -33.03 24.33
N ILE A 442 0.76 -33.25 25.47
CA ILE A 442 1.78 -32.32 26.01
C ILE A 442 3.02 -32.29 25.10
N LYS A 443 3.49 -33.44 24.62
CA LYS A 443 4.65 -33.54 23.70
C LYS A 443 4.36 -32.87 22.35
N GLN A 444 3.13 -32.98 21.85
CA GLN A 444 2.69 -32.43 20.56
C GLN A 444 2.29 -30.94 20.60
N SER A 445 2.14 -30.34 21.79
CA SER A 445 1.86 -28.90 21.94
C SER A 445 2.92 -28.04 21.23
N LYS A 446 2.48 -27.00 20.50
CA LYS A 446 3.38 -26.06 19.80
C LYS A 446 4.43 -25.52 20.78
N LEU A 447 5.68 -25.47 20.33
CA LEU A 447 6.87 -25.17 21.13
C LEU A 447 6.87 -23.76 21.78
N ASP A 448 6.02 -22.85 21.32
CA ASP A 448 6.15 -21.41 21.59
C ASP A 448 5.68 -20.90 22.95
N THR A 449 5.29 -21.76 23.91
CA THR A 449 5.21 -21.30 25.32
C THR A 449 5.60 -22.41 26.30
N LEU A 450 6.79 -22.26 26.87
CA LEU A 450 7.35 -23.08 27.95
C LEU A 450 6.35 -23.29 29.11
N LEU A 451 5.58 -22.24 29.47
CA LEU A 451 4.57 -22.27 30.52
C LEU A 451 3.34 -23.13 30.22
N GLN A 452 2.93 -23.26 28.95
CA GLN A 452 1.81 -24.14 28.60
C GLN A 452 2.16 -25.59 28.90
N ARG A 453 3.42 -25.98 28.68
CA ARG A 453 3.92 -27.31 29.04
C ARG A 453 4.00 -27.47 30.56
N TYR A 454 4.48 -26.48 31.31
CA TYR A 454 4.50 -26.56 32.78
C TYR A 454 3.14 -26.77 33.41
N SER A 455 2.16 -25.94 33.07
CA SER A 455 0.81 -26.05 33.62
C SER A 455 0.16 -27.39 33.27
N ALA A 456 0.42 -27.91 32.06
CA ALA A 456 -0.08 -29.21 31.64
C ALA A 456 0.63 -30.37 32.38
N VAL A 457 1.94 -30.27 32.62
CA VAL A 457 2.70 -31.28 33.37
C VAL A 457 2.33 -31.29 34.85
N ILE A 458 2.16 -30.13 35.49
CA ILE A 458 1.64 -30.00 36.86
C ILE A 458 0.26 -30.67 36.96
N SER A 459 -0.61 -30.43 35.98
CA SER A 459 -1.94 -31.02 35.92
C SER A 459 -1.88 -32.55 35.76
N LEU A 460 -0.96 -33.06 34.93
CA LEU A 460 -0.76 -34.49 34.73
C LEU A 460 -0.24 -35.16 36.01
N ILE A 461 0.75 -34.58 36.68
CA ILE A 461 1.28 -35.08 37.95
C ILE A 461 0.17 -35.13 39.01
N GLY A 462 -0.61 -34.05 39.13
CA GLY A 462 -1.75 -34.03 40.05
C GLY A 462 -2.80 -35.10 39.74
N PHE A 463 -3.04 -35.37 38.47
CA PHE A 463 -3.96 -36.42 38.03
C PHE A 463 -3.42 -37.83 38.36
N VAL A 464 -2.13 -38.08 38.13
CA VAL A 464 -1.46 -39.36 38.47
C VAL A 464 -1.47 -39.63 39.98
N ILE A 465 -1.10 -38.63 40.80
CA ILE A 465 -1.16 -38.74 42.27
C ILE A 465 -2.58 -39.15 42.71
N SER A 466 -3.60 -38.47 42.18
CA SER A 466 -5.00 -38.75 42.51
C SER A 466 -5.39 -40.19 42.15
N GLY A 467 -4.93 -40.71 41.00
CA GLY A 467 -5.20 -42.09 40.58
C GLY A 467 -4.53 -43.14 41.46
N ILE A 468 -3.27 -42.93 41.86
CA ILE A 468 -2.55 -43.84 42.76
C ILE A 468 -3.25 -43.90 44.12
N SER A 469 -3.66 -42.75 44.69
CA SER A 469 -4.38 -42.69 45.97
C SER A 469 -5.74 -43.37 45.97
N ILE A 470 -6.34 -43.63 44.80
CA ILE A 470 -7.63 -44.35 44.67
C ILE A 470 -7.40 -45.87 44.50
N ALA A 471 -6.22 -46.28 44.01
CA ALA A 471 -5.87 -47.68 43.74
C ALA A 471 -5.21 -48.41 44.93
N HIS A 472 -4.80 -47.68 45.97
CA HIS A 472 -4.44 -48.18 47.31
C HIS A 472 -5.59 -47.91 48.28
#